data_AF-A0A923SQV5-F1
#
_entry.id   AF-A0A923SQV5-F1
#
_cell.length_a   1.000
_cell.length_b   1.000
_cell.length_c   1.000
_cell.angle_alpha   90.00
_cell.angle_beta   90.00
_cell.angle_gamma   90.00
#
_symmetry.space_group_name_H-M   'P 1'
#
loop_
_entity.id
_entity.type
_entity.pdbx_description
1 polymer ?
#
loop_
_entity_poly.entity_id
_entity_poly.type
_entity_poly.pdbx_seq_one_letter_code
_entity_poly.pdbx_strand_id
1 'polypeptide(L)'
;MEFLKKGKKTIAIIMTLVVVLTGMYICAQRHGDVMWTSAPDFAISAGQAILVDGDTGRVLYEKAADQRAYPASTTKIMTALLTLEILEKYDSPLDQKVEVPAEAEGVEGSSLYLKAGEKISIEDLLYGMMLVSGNAVSY
;
A
#
# COMPACT_ATOMS: atom_id res chain seq x y z
N MET A 1 9.54 59.99 -32.19
CA MET A 1 10.04 58.93 -31.28
C MET A 1 8.96 58.00 -30.71
N GLU A 2 7.65 58.28 -30.86
CA GLU A 2 6.58 57.41 -30.35
C GLU A 2 6.32 56.13 -31.17
N PHE A 3 6.48 56.16 -32.50
CA PHE A 3 6.25 55.01 -33.37
C PHE A 3 7.17 53.80 -33.06
N LEU A 4 8.43 54.07 -32.71
CA LEU A 4 9.41 53.04 -32.32
C LEU A 4 9.09 52.38 -30.97
N LYS A 5 8.38 53.08 -30.06
CA LYS A 5 7.97 52.54 -28.75
C LYS A 5 6.76 51.62 -28.87
N LYS A 6 5.83 51.89 -29.79
CA LYS A 6 4.65 51.05 -30.05
C LYS A 6 5.06 49.66 -30.59
N GLY A 7 5.96 49.61 -31.57
CA GLY A 7 6.45 48.34 -32.14
C GLY A 7 7.18 47.46 -31.13
N LYS A 8 8.01 48.04 -30.26
CA LYS A 8 8.71 47.30 -29.18
C LYS A 8 7.74 46.71 -28.15
N LYS A 9 6.67 47.42 -27.80
CA LYS A 9 5.61 46.91 -26.90
C LYS A 9 4.84 45.76 -27.54
N THR A 10 4.49 45.88 -28.82
CA THR A 10 3.80 44.80 -29.56
C THR A 10 4.66 43.54 -29.67
N ILE A 11 5.97 43.68 -29.97
CA ILE A 11 6.91 42.55 -30.02
C ILE A 11 7.06 41.89 -28.64
N ALA A 12 7.16 42.68 -27.57
CA ALA A 12 7.24 42.16 -26.20
C ALA A 12 5.98 41.38 -25.81
N ILE A 13 4.79 41.86 -26.17
CA ILE A 13 3.52 41.17 -25.90
C ILE A 13 3.45 39.84 -26.64
N ILE A 14 3.87 39.80 -27.91
CA ILE A 14 3.89 38.56 -28.71
C ILE A 14 4.89 37.57 -28.12
N MET A 15 6.09 37.99 -27.74
CA MET A 15 7.06 37.11 -27.08
C MET A 15 6.54 36.55 -25.76
N THR A 16 5.89 37.38 -24.92
CA THR A 16 5.30 36.90 -23.66
C THR A 16 4.17 35.90 -23.93
N LEU A 17 3.31 36.15 -24.92
CA LEU A 17 2.26 35.21 -25.32
C LEU A 17 2.84 33.89 -25.82
N VAL A 18 3.88 33.92 -26.66
CA VAL A 18 4.56 32.72 -27.14
C VAL A 18 5.15 31.94 -25.97
N VAL A 19 5.86 32.60 -25.06
CA VAL A 19 6.46 31.95 -23.88
C VAL A 19 5.39 31.31 -22.99
N VAL A 20 4.30 32.01 -22.72
CA VAL A 20 3.17 31.48 -21.93
C VAL A 20 2.53 30.28 -22.63
N LEU A 21 2.29 30.35 -23.94
CA LEU A 21 1.68 29.25 -24.70
C LEU A 21 2.61 28.03 -24.78
N THR A 22 3.92 28.22 -24.96
CA THR A 22 4.90 27.12 -24.87
C THR A 22 4.98 26.54 -23.46
N GLY A 23 4.90 27.37 -22.42
CA GLY A 23 4.90 26.91 -21.02
C GLY A 23 3.66 26.09 -20.69
N MET A 24 2.49 26.50 -21.16
CA MET A 24 1.24 25.74 -21.03
C MET A 24 1.29 24.44 -21.83
N TYR A 25 1.86 24.45 -23.03
CA TYR A 25 2.04 23.23 -23.83
C TYR A 25 2.97 22.23 -23.14
N ILE A 26 4.10 22.67 -22.58
CA ILE A 26 5.01 21.81 -21.80
C ILE A 26 4.35 21.31 -20.52
N CYS A 27 3.56 22.15 -19.83
CA CYS A 27 2.81 21.75 -18.64
C CYS A 27 1.74 20.69 -18.97
N ALA A 28 1.02 20.85 -20.09
CA ALA A 28 0.06 19.88 -20.58
C ALA A 28 0.71 18.54 -20.97
N GLN A 29 1.92 18.57 -21.57
CA GLN A 29 2.69 17.37 -21.90
C GLN A 29 3.35 16.71 -20.68
N ARG A 30 3.40 17.40 -19.52
CA ARG A 30 3.96 16.87 -18.27
C ARG A 30 2.95 16.00 -17.50
N HIS A 31 1.66 16.15 -17.79
CA HIS A 31 0.69 15.09 -17.56
C HIS A 31 0.86 14.05 -18.67
N GLY A 32 1.91 13.25 -18.54
CA GLY A 32 1.95 11.94 -19.18
C GLY A 32 0.87 11.09 -18.53
N ASP A 33 -0.39 11.35 -18.87
CA ASP A 33 -1.42 10.33 -18.82
C ASP A 33 -0.94 9.30 -19.81
N VAL A 34 -0.18 8.34 -19.31
CA VAL A 34 0.14 7.12 -20.05
C VAL A 34 -1.22 6.62 -20.47
N MET A 35 -1.52 6.72 -21.77
CA MET A 35 -2.68 6.11 -22.37
C MET A 35 -2.48 4.61 -22.22
N TRP A 36 -2.84 4.11 -21.03
CA TRP A 36 -2.93 2.69 -20.76
C TRP A 36 -4.00 2.18 -21.72
N THR A 37 -3.62 1.27 -22.60
CA THR A 37 -4.60 0.30 -23.09
C THR A 37 -5.36 -0.16 -21.87
N SER A 38 -6.69 0.02 -21.84
CA SER A 38 -7.54 -0.51 -20.77
C SER A 38 -7.03 -1.92 -20.46
N ALA A 39 -6.63 -2.16 -19.21
CA ALA A 39 -6.17 -3.48 -18.80
C ALA A 39 -7.15 -4.51 -19.35
N PRO A 40 -6.69 -5.65 -19.89
CA PRO A 40 -7.57 -6.67 -20.43
C PRO A 40 -8.72 -6.91 -19.45
N ASP A 41 -9.95 -6.86 -19.94
CA ASP A 41 -11.13 -7.03 -19.09
C ASP A 41 -11.19 -8.50 -18.64
N PHE A 42 -10.45 -8.79 -17.58
CA PHE A 42 -10.49 -10.09 -16.93
C PHE A 42 -11.87 -10.23 -16.30
N ALA A 43 -12.67 -11.14 -16.85
CA ALA A 43 -13.95 -11.51 -16.26
C ALA A 43 -13.72 -12.28 -14.94
N ILE A 44 -13.49 -11.55 -13.85
CA ILE A 44 -13.37 -12.10 -12.50
C ILE A 44 -14.65 -11.89 -11.70
N SER A 45 -15.02 -12.90 -10.90
CA SER A 45 -16.20 -12.85 -10.02
C SER A 45 -16.00 -11.99 -8.77
N ALA A 46 -14.75 -11.68 -8.40
CA ALA A 46 -14.44 -10.88 -7.22
C ALA A 46 -15.04 -9.47 -7.33
N GLY A 47 -15.59 -8.96 -6.22
CA GLY A 47 -16.11 -7.59 -6.13
C GLY A 47 -15.00 -6.53 -6.20
N GLN A 48 -13.84 -6.86 -5.66
CA GLN A 48 -12.64 -6.02 -5.63
C GLN A 48 -11.40 -6.86 -5.94
N ALA A 49 -10.43 -6.27 -6.64
CA ALA A 49 -9.15 -6.90 -6.93
C ALA A 49 -8.07 -5.86 -7.26
N ILE A 50 -6.82 -6.23 -7.00
CA ILE A 50 -5.64 -5.51 -7.47
C ILE A 50 -4.54 -6.53 -7.80
N LEU A 51 -3.82 -6.30 -8.90
CA LEU A 51 -2.63 -7.05 -9.27
C LEU A 51 -1.48 -6.06 -9.38
N VAL A 52 -0.41 -6.31 -8.63
CA VAL A 52 0.75 -5.43 -8.52
C VAL A 52 2.00 -6.22 -8.88
N ASP A 53 2.88 -5.63 -9.69
CA ASP A 53 4.23 -6.11 -9.90
C ASP A 53 5.04 -5.98 -8.59
N GLY A 54 5.59 -7.11 -8.11
CA GLY A 54 6.25 -7.16 -6.80
C GLY A 54 7.56 -6.38 -6.70
N ASP A 55 8.26 -6.19 -7.82
CA ASP A 55 9.57 -5.52 -7.85
C ASP A 55 9.41 -4.01 -8.04
N THR A 56 8.49 -3.60 -8.91
CA THR A 56 8.32 -2.18 -9.28
C THR A 56 7.16 -1.50 -8.57
N GLY A 57 6.29 -2.26 -7.90
CA GLY A 57 5.04 -1.73 -7.32
C GLY A 57 4.03 -1.26 -8.36
N ARG A 58 4.20 -1.64 -9.63
CA ARG A 58 3.33 -1.16 -10.71
C ARG A 58 2.01 -1.92 -10.68
N VAL A 59 0.89 -1.19 -10.69
CA VAL A 59 -0.44 -1.81 -10.85
C VAL A 59 -0.59 -2.31 -12.29
N LEU A 60 -0.86 -3.60 -12.43
CA LEU A 60 -1.08 -4.28 -13.71
C LEU A 60 -2.58 -4.44 -14.02
N TYR A 61 -3.40 -4.54 -12.97
CA TYR A 61 -4.85 -4.61 -13.05
C TYR A 61 -5.47 -4.16 -11.73
N GLU A 62 -6.64 -3.52 -11.80
CA GLU A 62 -7.42 -3.15 -10.63
C GLU A 62 -8.93 -3.21 -10.94
N LYS A 63 -9.72 -3.56 -9.93
CA LYS A 63 -11.18 -3.53 -9.94
C LYS A 63 -11.63 -3.03 -8.58
N ALA A 64 -12.17 -1.82 -8.51
CA ALA A 64 -12.65 -1.20 -7.27
C ALA A 64 -11.62 -1.28 -6.11
N ALA A 65 -10.32 -1.20 -6.40
CA ALA A 65 -9.25 -1.48 -5.44
C ALA A 65 -9.23 -0.53 -4.24
N ASP A 66 -9.60 0.75 -4.43
CA ASP A 66 -9.64 1.76 -3.36
C ASP A 66 -10.96 1.75 -2.56
N GLN A 67 -11.92 0.91 -2.92
CA GLN A 67 -13.17 0.82 -2.17
C GLN A 67 -12.93 0.08 -0.85
N ARG A 68 -13.46 0.63 0.25
CA ARG A 68 -13.33 0.01 1.56
C ARG A 68 -14.04 -1.35 1.60
N ALA A 69 -13.38 -2.34 2.19
CA ALA A 69 -13.95 -3.63 2.52
C ALA A 69 -13.38 -4.17 3.83
N TYR A 70 -14.08 -5.15 4.40
CA TYR A 70 -13.59 -5.83 5.59
C TYR A 70 -12.47 -6.81 5.22
N PRO A 71 -11.27 -6.67 5.82
CA PRO A 71 -10.11 -7.52 5.49
C PRO A 71 -10.25 -8.97 5.97
N ALA A 72 -11.17 -9.25 6.89
CA ALA A 72 -11.24 -10.53 7.59
C ALA A 72 -9.84 -10.93 8.13
N SER A 73 -9.40 -12.16 7.90
CA SER A 73 -8.10 -12.64 8.38
C SER A 73 -6.88 -12.01 7.70
N THR A 74 -7.02 -11.27 6.58
CA THR A 74 -5.86 -10.54 6.02
C THR A 74 -5.35 -9.44 6.95
N THR A 75 -6.14 -9.04 7.95
CA THR A 75 -5.69 -8.20 9.08
C THR A 75 -4.42 -8.73 9.75
N LYS A 76 -4.25 -10.06 9.83
CA LYS A 76 -3.08 -10.68 10.46
C LYS A 76 -1.76 -10.36 9.77
N ILE A 77 -1.79 -9.99 8.48
CA ILE A 77 -0.59 -9.52 7.76
C ILE A 77 -0.06 -8.25 8.42
N MET A 78 -0.93 -7.31 8.79
CA MET A 78 -0.54 -6.09 9.50
C MET A 78 -0.03 -6.41 10.91
N THR A 79 -0.69 -7.31 11.63
CA THR A 79 -0.25 -7.74 12.97
C THR A 79 1.17 -8.33 12.90
N ALA A 80 1.44 -9.24 11.97
CA ALA A 80 2.76 -9.84 11.78
C ALA A 80 3.82 -8.79 11.42
N LEU A 81 3.50 -7.85 10.52
CA LEU A 81 4.41 -6.78 10.13
C LEU A 81 4.81 -5.91 11.33
N LEU A 82 3.83 -5.44 12.11
CA LEU A 82 4.08 -4.63 13.30
C LEU A 82 4.90 -5.37 14.36
N THR A 83 4.63 -6.67 14.56
CA THR A 83 5.45 -7.50 15.46
C THR A 83 6.90 -7.52 15.01
N LEU A 84 7.17 -7.79 13.73
CA LEU A 84 8.54 -7.83 13.19
C LEU A 84 9.25 -6.47 13.29
N GLU A 85 8.55 -5.37 12.99
CA GLU A 85 9.09 -4.01 13.15
C GLU A 85 9.46 -3.69 14.60
N ILE A 86 8.63 -4.14 15.56
CA ILE A 86 8.91 -3.97 17.00
C ILE A 86 10.14 -4.79 17.40
N LEU A 87 10.24 -6.05 16.97
CA LEU A 87 11.39 -6.89 17.27
C LEU A 87 12.69 -6.27 16.74
N GLU A 88 12.68 -5.81 15.50
CA GLU A 88 13.83 -5.12 14.90
C GLU A 88 14.19 -3.85 15.67
N LYS A 89 13.19 -3.02 16.00
CA LYS A 89 13.39 -1.76 16.73
C LYS A 89 14.05 -1.95 18.11
N TYR A 90 13.74 -3.05 18.79
CA TYR A 90 14.23 -3.33 20.14
C TYR A 90 15.34 -4.39 20.19
N ASP A 91 15.86 -4.82 19.04
CA ASP A 91 16.86 -5.90 18.92
C ASP A 91 16.43 -7.17 19.67
N SER A 92 15.14 -7.49 19.60
CA SER A 92 14.55 -8.66 20.25
C SER A 92 14.62 -9.87 19.31
N PRO A 93 15.14 -11.02 19.76
CA PRO A 93 15.28 -12.18 18.90
C PRO A 93 13.94 -12.91 18.72
N LEU A 94 13.76 -13.57 17.57
CA LEU A 94 12.55 -14.34 17.24
C LEU A 94 12.33 -15.54 18.17
N ASP A 95 13.40 -16.12 18.70
CA ASP A 95 13.36 -17.25 19.63
C ASP A 95 13.03 -16.82 21.08
N GLN A 96 12.88 -15.51 21.33
CA GLN A 96 12.40 -14.99 22.60
C GLN A 96 11.06 -15.65 22.94
N LYS A 97 10.97 -16.18 24.16
CA LYS A 97 9.71 -16.76 24.64
C LYS A 97 8.84 -15.71 25.29
N VAL A 98 7.57 -15.72 24.92
CA VAL A 98 6.52 -14.92 25.56
C VAL A 98 5.56 -15.85 26.30
N GLU A 99 4.98 -15.35 27.37
CA GLU A 99 3.97 -16.08 28.14
C GLU A 99 2.59 -15.81 27.56
N VAL A 100 1.84 -16.88 27.27
CA VAL A 100 0.49 -16.79 26.73
C VAL A 100 -0.44 -16.18 27.79
N PRO A 101 -1.09 -15.04 27.49
CA PRO A 101 -2.03 -14.42 28.41
C PRO A 101 -3.32 -15.23 28.54
N ALA A 102 -4.03 -15.04 29.65
CA ALA A 102 -5.27 -15.78 29.92
C ALA A 102 -6.39 -15.53 28.89
N GLU A 103 -6.36 -14.38 28.22
CA GLU A 103 -7.36 -13.99 27.22
C GLU A 103 -7.09 -14.54 25.81
N ALA A 104 -5.88 -15.04 25.55
CA ALA A 104 -5.56 -15.81 24.35
C ALA A 104 -6.05 -17.28 24.43
N GLU A 105 -6.28 -17.82 25.64
CA GLU A 105 -6.78 -19.19 25.78
C GLU A 105 -8.27 -19.29 25.38
N GLY A 106 -8.58 -20.27 24.52
CA GLY A 106 -9.96 -20.56 24.14
C GLY A 106 -10.58 -19.59 23.13
N VAL A 107 -9.78 -18.69 22.54
CA VAL A 107 -10.22 -17.82 21.44
C VAL A 107 -10.80 -18.67 20.30
N GLU A 108 -12.02 -18.32 19.89
CA GLU A 108 -12.77 -19.02 18.84
C GLU A 108 -12.14 -18.84 17.44
N GLY A 109 -12.46 -19.76 16.53
CA GLY A 109 -11.98 -19.76 15.15
C GLY A 109 -10.73 -20.62 14.96
N SER A 110 -9.89 -20.26 13.99
CA SER A 110 -8.60 -20.94 13.76
C SER A 110 -7.71 -20.82 14.98
N SER A 111 -7.11 -21.93 15.42
CA SER A 111 -6.45 -21.99 16.72
C SER A 111 -5.19 -22.85 16.70
N LEU A 112 -4.26 -22.47 17.58
CA LEU A 112 -3.11 -23.29 18.00
C LEU A 112 -3.35 -24.01 19.32
N TYR A 113 -4.54 -23.84 19.92
CA TYR A 113 -4.89 -24.38 21.24
C TYR A 113 -3.93 -23.94 22.35
N LEU A 114 -3.47 -22.69 22.28
CA LEU A 114 -2.59 -22.08 23.29
C LEU A 114 -3.18 -22.20 24.69
N LYS A 115 -2.30 -22.40 25.68
CA LYS A 115 -2.67 -22.51 27.09
C LYS A 115 -2.12 -21.34 27.89
N ALA A 116 -2.95 -20.75 28.75
CA ALA A 116 -2.51 -19.64 29.60
C ALA A 116 -1.28 -20.05 30.43
N GLY A 117 -0.28 -19.18 30.47
CA GLY A 117 1.00 -19.43 31.16
C GLY A 117 2.00 -20.29 30.37
N GLU A 118 1.63 -20.82 29.20
CA GLU A 118 2.57 -21.47 28.28
C GLU A 118 3.61 -20.48 27.80
N LYS A 119 4.87 -20.94 27.66
CA LYS A 119 5.97 -20.14 27.11
C LYS A 119 6.35 -20.62 25.72
N ILE A 120 6.02 -19.83 24.72
CA ILE A 120 6.18 -20.13 23.30
C ILE A 120 7.04 -19.06 22.63
N SER A 121 7.82 -19.44 21.62
CA SER A 121 8.66 -18.48 20.89
C SER A 121 7.80 -17.55 20.04
N ILE A 122 8.29 -16.33 19.79
CA ILE A 122 7.61 -15.39 18.89
C ILE A 122 7.59 -15.94 17.47
N GLU A 123 8.63 -16.66 17.06
CA GLU A 123 8.67 -17.39 15.78
C GLU A 123 7.52 -18.39 15.62
N ASP A 124 7.33 -19.29 16.60
CA ASP A 124 6.26 -20.29 16.55
C ASP A 124 4.87 -19.64 16.54
N LEU A 125 4.71 -18.55 17.28
CA LEU A 125 3.50 -17.74 17.27
C LEU A 125 3.24 -17.15 15.87
N LEU A 126 4.24 -16.50 15.26
CA LEU A 126 4.14 -15.96 13.91
C LEU A 126 3.81 -17.04 12.87
N TYR A 127 4.41 -18.23 12.98
CA TYR A 127 4.05 -19.37 12.12
C TYR A 127 2.62 -19.82 12.35
N GLY A 128 2.17 -19.90 13.60
CA GLY A 128 0.79 -20.20 13.93
C GLY A 128 -0.19 -19.18 13.35
N MET A 129 0.15 -17.90 13.41
CA MET A 129 -0.67 -16.84 12.85
C MET A 129 -0.72 -16.93 11.31
N MET A 130 0.40 -17.16 10.64
CA MET A 130 0.48 -17.05 9.18
C MET A 130 0.14 -18.35 8.43
N LEU A 131 0.37 -19.53 9.03
CA LEU A 131 0.10 -20.82 8.40
C LEU A 131 -1.32 -21.33 8.67
N VAL A 132 -1.78 -21.24 9.92
CA VAL A 132 -3.12 -21.72 10.33
C VAL A 132 -4.13 -20.60 10.56
N SER A 133 -3.73 -19.32 10.39
CA SER A 133 -4.58 -18.17 10.69
C SER A 133 -5.02 -18.12 12.16
N GLY A 134 -4.18 -18.61 13.08
CA GLY A 134 -4.50 -18.72 14.50
C GLY A 134 -4.90 -17.38 15.11
N ASN A 135 -6.15 -17.26 15.60
CA ASN A 135 -6.69 -16.01 16.15
C ASN A 135 -6.06 -15.67 17.50
N ALA A 136 -5.84 -16.68 18.34
CA ALA A 136 -5.29 -16.55 19.69
C ALA A 136 -3.92 -15.85 19.72
N VAL A 137 -3.16 -15.90 18.62
CA VAL A 137 -1.83 -15.27 18.53
C VAL A 137 -1.91 -13.74 18.46
N SER A 138 -3.04 -13.19 18.01
CA SER A 138 -3.20 -11.73 17.85
C SER A 138 -3.54 -10.99 19.15
N TYR A 139 -3.64 -11.71 20.27
CA TYR A 139 -3.88 -11.20 21.63
C TYR A 139 -2.54 -11.15 22.37
#